data_AF-A0A8S3AFA3-F1
#
_entry.id   AF-A0A8S3AFA3-F1
#
_cell.length_a   1.000
_cell.length_b   1.000
_cell.length_c   1.000
_cell.angle_alpha   90.00
_cell.angle_beta   90.00
_cell.angle_gamma   90.00
#
_symmetry.space_group_name_H-M   'P 1'
#
loop_
_entity.id
_entity.type
_entity.pdbx_description
1 polymer ?
#
loop_
_entity_poly.entity_id
_entity_poly.type
_entity_poly.pdbx_seq_one_letter_code
_entity_poly.pdbx_strand_id
1 'polypeptide(L)' 'MSLTQWEQLKFALLERFTRCDSSSKLFEQLKELKQKTDETITSYYDAIIKLCHEYDPSMSQKMIISWLENGIK' A
#
# COMPACT_ATOMS: atom_id res chain seq x y z
N MET A 1 0.47 -3.52 37.21
CA MET A 1 0.81 -2.95 35.89
C MET A 1 1.59 -1.66 36.14
N SER A 2 2.85 -1.58 35.67
CA SER A 2 3.65 -0.36 35.81
C SER A 2 3.26 0.66 34.74
N LEU A 3 3.50 1.95 35.00
CA LEU A 3 3.24 3.05 34.05
C LEU A 3 3.91 2.80 32.68
N THR A 4 5.05 2.12 32.68
CA THR A 4 5.85 1.77 31.50
C THR A 4 5.14 0.76 30.59
N GLN A 5 4.43 -0.23 31.16
CA GLN A 5 3.66 -1.20 30.38
C GLN A 5 2.46 -0.55 29.69
N TRP A 6 1.85 0.46 30.32
CA TRP A 6 0.73 1.20 29.74
C TRP A 6 1.17 2.06 28.56
N GLU A 7 2.28 2.80 28.68
CA GLU A 7 2.81 3.59 27.57
C GLU A 7 3.23 2.71 26.38
N GLN A 8 3.91 1.58 26.62
CA GLN A 8 4.26 0.63 25.56
C GLN A 8 3.02 0.06 24.85
N LEU A 9 1.98 -0.30 25.61
CA LEU A 9 0.71 -0.77 25.05
C LEU A 9 0.04 0.32 24.21
N LYS A 10 0.01 1.56 24.70
CA LYS A 10 -0.57 2.70 23.99
C LYS A 10 0.15 2.97 22.67
N PHE A 11 1.49 2.93 22.66
CA PHE A 11 2.28 3.05 21.44
C PHE A 11 2.00 1.92 20.45
N ALA A 12 1.97 0.67 20.92
CA ALA A 12 1.68 -0.48 20.07
C ALA A 12 0.27 -0.43 19.46
N LEU A 13 -0.72 0.04 20.22
CA LEU A 13 -2.08 0.24 19.73
C LEU A 13 -2.14 1.36 18.69
N LEU A 14 -1.55 2.52 18.98
CA LEU A 14 -1.48 3.63 18.02
C LEU A 14 -0.80 3.21 16.73
N GLU A 15 0.38 2.58 16.80
CA GLU A 15 1.10 2.07 15.64
C GLU A 15 0.23 1.09 14.83
N ARG A 16 -0.43 0.14 15.51
CA ARG A 16 -1.27 -0.86 14.84
C ARG A 16 -2.49 -0.25 14.15
N PHE A 17 -3.20 0.67 14.80
CA PHE A 17 -4.39 1.29 14.22
C PHE A 17 -4.04 2.31 13.13
N THR A 18 -2.99 3.11 13.30
CA THR A 18 -2.51 4.02 12.25
C THR A 18 -2.05 3.24 11.01
N ARG A 19 -1.31 2.14 11.20
CA ARG A 19 -0.87 1.29 10.08
C ARG A 19 -2.04 0.59 9.39
N CYS A 20 -3.08 0.21 10.14
CA CYS A 20 -4.31 -0.36 9.58
C CYS A 20 -5.01 0.64 8.64
N ASP A 21 -5.15 1.89 9.05
CA ASP A 21 -5.75 2.96 8.24
C ASP A 21 -4.90 3.32 7.00
N SER A 22 -3.58 3.23 7.10
CA SER A 22 -2.69 3.43 5.94
C SER A 22 -2.82 2.29 4.93
N SER A 23 -2.87 1.04 5.40
CA SER A 23 -2.95 -0.14 4.53
C SER A 23 -4.25 -0.20 3.73
N SER A 24 -5.38 0.18 4.33
CA SER A 24 -6.67 0.22 3.65
C SER A 24 -6.71 1.32 2.57
N LYS A 25 -6.14 2.50 2.84
CA LYS A 25 -6.01 3.57 1.85
C LYS A 25 -5.14 3.18 0.67
N LEU A 26 -3.98 2.56 0.93
CA LEU A 26 -3.07 2.09 -0.11
C LEU A 26 -3.73 1.01 -0.98
N PHE A 27 -4.52 0.13 -0.37
CA PHE A 27 -5.29 -0.89 -1.10
C PHE A 27 -6.34 -0.27 -2.03
N GLU A 28 -7.14 0.69 -1.54
CA GLU A 28 -8.11 1.39 -2.40
C GLU A 28 -7.41 2.18 -3.52
N GLN A 29 -6.27 2.82 -3.22
CA GLN A 29 -5.45 3.49 -4.25
C GLN A 29 -4.96 2.52 -5.33
N LEU A 30 -4.45 1.34 -4.97
CA LEU A 30 -4.05 0.30 -5.92
C LEU A 30 -5.22 -0.16 -6.79
N LYS A 31 -6.42 -0.27 -6.22
CA LYS A 31 -7.63 -0.69 -6.90
C LYS A 31 -8.18 0.36 -7.88
N GLU A 32 -8.05 1.64 -7.53
CA GLU A 32 -8.48 2.74 -8.38
C GLU A 32 -7.43 3.15 -9.42
N LEU A 33 -6.17 2.74 -9.25
CA LEU A 33 -5.09 3.12 -10.15
C LEU A 33 -5.27 2.51 -11.55
N LYS A 34 -5.50 3.38 -12.53
CA LYS A 34 -5.59 3.02 -13.96
C LYS A 34 -4.61 3.86 -14.75
N GLN A 35 -4.14 3.32 -15.86
CA GLN A 35 -3.31 4.09 -16.78
C GLN A 35 -4.11 5.28 -17.32
N LYS A 36 -3.54 6.48 -17.20
CA LYS A 36 -4.15 7.69 -17.78
C LYS A 36 -3.87 7.74 -19.29
N THR A 37 -4.77 8.33 -20.05
CA THR A 37 -4.71 8.37 -21.52
C THR A 37 -3.44 9.04 -22.06
N ASP A 38 -2.91 10.03 -21.33
CA ASP A 38 -1.72 10.80 -21.72
C ASP A 38 -0.45 10.35 -20.98
N GLU A 39 -0.54 9.29 -20.17
CA GLU A 39 0.58 8.79 -19.37
C GLU A 39 1.30 7.66 -20.09
N THR A 40 2.63 7.70 -20.03
CA THR A 40 3.45 6.61 -20.56
C THR A 40 3.25 5.36 -19.72
N ILE A 41 3.25 4.21 -20.39
CA ILE A 41 3.15 2.90 -19.75
C ILE A 41 4.22 2.75 -18.64
N THR A 42 5.44 3.25 -18.86
CA THR A 42 6.53 3.22 -17.86
C THR A 42 6.21 4.03 -16.61
N SER A 43 5.66 5.24 -16.74
CA SER A 43 5.25 6.09 -15.60
C SER A 43 4.16 5.39 -14.77
N TYR A 44 3.20 4.76 -15.45
CA TYR A 44 2.17 3.97 -14.80
C TYR A 44 2.74 2.75 -14.06
N TYR A 45 3.68 2.03 -14.67
CA TYR A 45 4.39 0.91 -14.03
C TYR A 45 5.12 1.34 -12.76
N ASP A 46 5.87 2.45 -12.81
CA ASP A 46 6.61 2.96 -11.65
C ASP A 46 5.68 3.34 -10.50
N ALA A 47 4.52 3.93 -10.80
CA ALA A 47 3.52 4.29 -9.80
C ALA A 47 2.94 3.04 -9.10
N ILE A 48 2.62 1.98 -9.85
CA ILE A 48 2.12 0.71 -9.29
C ILE A 48 3.18 0.06 -8.41
N ILE A 49 4.42 -0.07 -8.90
CA ILE A 49 5.50 -0.73 -8.18
C ILE A 49 5.77 -0.02 -6.85
N LYS A 50 5.73 1.31 -6.84
CA LYS A 50 5.89 2.11 -5.63
C LYS A 50 4.75 1.86 -4.64
N LEU A 51 3.50 1.91 -5.09
CA LEU A 51 2.33 1.64 -4.24
C LEU A 51 2.31 0.20 -3.70
N CYS A 52 2.69 -0.79 -4.51
CA CYS A 52 2.82 -2.18 -4.09
C CYS A 52 3.88 -2.34 -2.98
N HIS A 53 5.05 -1.71 -3.12
CA HIS A 53 6.09 -1.73 -2.08
C HIS A 53 5.68 -1.01 -0.80
N GLU A 54 4.96 0.11 -0.91
CA GLU A 54 4.44 0.84 0.25
C GLU A 54 3.36 0.05 1.00
N TYR A 55 2.53 -0.71 0.28
CA TYR A 55 1.51 -1.57 0.87
C TYR A 55 2.11 -2.84 1.51
N ASP A 56 2.94 -3.56 0.76
CA ASP A 56 3.62 -4.77 1.18
C ASP A 56 5.01 -4.86 0.53
N PRO A 57 6.10 -4.57 1.27
CA PRO A 57 7.46 -4.68 0.76
C PRO A 57 7.84 -6.10 0.30
N SER A 58 7.09 -7.12 0.72
CA SER A 58 7.30 -8.52 0.35
C SER A 58 6.34 -9.02 -0.73
N MET A 59 5.59 -8.11 -1.38
CA MET A 59 4.63 -8.47 -2.41
C MET A 59 5.29 -9.23 -3.56
N SER A 60 4.69 -10.36 -3.94
CA SER A 60 5.22 -11.18 -5.03
C SER A 60 5.10 -10.47 -6.39
N GLN A 61 6.06 -10.70 -7.28
CA GLN A 61 6.01 -10.17 -8.64
C GLN A 61 4.74 -10.57 -9.40
N LYS A 62 4.20 -11.77 -9.14
CA LYS A 62 2.92 -12.21 -9.75
C LYS A 62 1.74 -11.33 -9.35
N MET A 63 1.68 -10.91 -8.08
CA MET A 63 0.63 -9.99 -7.62
C MET A 63 0.81 -8.59 -8.22
N ILE A 64 2.06 -8.10 -8.32
CA ILE A 64 2.35 -6.83 -8.98
C ILE A 64 1.90 -6.86 -10.44
N ILE A 65 2.23 -7.92 -11.19
CA ILE A 65 1.76 -8.11 -12.58
C ILE A 65 0.24 -8.11 -12.66
N SER A 66 -0.45 -8.79 -11.74
CA SER A 66 -1.92 -8.81 -11.72
C SER A 66 -2.53 -7.42 -11.48
N TRP A 67 -1.90 -6.57 -10.66
CA TRP A 67 -2.34 -5.17 -10.50
C TRP A 67 -2.16 -4.37 -11.78
N LEU A 68 -1.03 -4.57 -12.47
CA LEU A 68 -0.71 -3.90 -13.72
C LEU A 68 -1.69 -4.25 -14.83
N GLU A 69 -1.97 -5.54 -15.03
CA GLU A 69 -2.89 -6.01 -16.06
C GLU A 69 -4.32 -5.50 -15.84
N ASN A 70 -4.75 -5.34 -14.59
CA ASN A 70 -6.10 -4.87 -14.27
C ASN A 70 -6.33 -3.38 -14.54
N GLY A 71 -5.28 -2.56 -14.55
CA GLY A 71 -5.42 -1.10 -14.73
C GLY A 71 -4.99 -0.58 -16.10
N ILE A 72 -4.50 -1.44 -16.99
CA ILE A 72 -4.30 -1.14 -18.41
C ILE A 72 -5.67 -1.17 -19.12
N LYS A 73 -5.95 -0.14 -19.91
CA LYS A 73 -7.17 -0.01 -20.72
C LYS A 73 -6.84 -0.01 -22.20
#